data_AF-A0A2G9MM28-F1
#
_entry.id   AF-A0A2G9MM28-F1
#
_cell.length_a   1.000
_cell.length_b   1.000
_cell.length_c   1.000
_cell.angle_alpha   90.00
_cell.angle_beta   90.00
_cell.angle_gamma   90.00
#
_symmetry.space_group_name_H-M   'P 1'
#
loop_
_entity.id
_entity.type
_entity.pdbx_description
1 polymer ?
#
loop_
_entity_poly.entity_id
_entity_poly.type
_entity_poly.pdbx_seq_one_letter_code
_entity_poly.pdbx_strand_id
1 'polypeptide(L)'
;MKQQYLALTGLLLATKANAIELYINHNLEHYSVELSREQGEVQINDLCFTTDSEESWIFVKYTDEREIWYEDGGEAGRGYVMPDKNVLETILAKQKEVAEISHYHIHPAKPSVMATPHHPSIDDSYYAIQIATNVLEASPDIVFDDRVVTPYGIYVQSFADEGLATHETRTKIRNIVSEPVIKAVETGNFPFDFKSDDVSVIRSEAHRYAAVISGENVTVTFIEMN
;
A
#
# COMPACT_ATOMS: atom_id res chain seq x y z
N MET A 1 -0.67 29.09 57.65
CA MET A 1 -2.09 28.69 57.59
C MET A 1 -2.72 29.40 56.40
N LYS A 2 -3.25 28.80 55.35
CA LYS A 2 -3.66 27.42 55.01
C LYS A 2 -3.47 27.24 53.49
N GLN A 3 -3.08 26.03 53.08
CA GLN A 3 -3.31 25.52 51.73
C GLN A 3 -4.81 25.52 51.40
N GLN A 4 -5.16 25.67 50.13
CA GLN A 4 -6.25 24.91 49.52
C GLN A 4 -6.06 24.80 48.00
N TYR A 5 -6.25 23.57 47.52
CA TYR A 5 -6.00 23.02 46.20
C TYR A 5 -7.15 23.30 45.22
N LEU A 6 -6.77 23.35 43.93
CA LEU A 6 -7.46 22.87 42.71
C LEU A 6 -8.90 23.33 42.40
N ALA A 7 -9.04 23.95 41.22
CA ALA A 7 -9.98 23.46 40.22
C ALA A 7 -9.35 23.61 38.82
N LEU A 8 -9.14 22.47 38.16
CA LEU A 8 -8.90 22.34 36.71
C LEU A 8 -10.04 23.02 35.96
N THR A 9 -9.72 23.72 34.87
CA THR A 9 -10.52 23.65 33.63
C THR A 9 -9.74 24.24 32.47
N GLY A 10 -9.31 23.35 31.59
CA GLY A 10 -9.37 23.52 30.14
C GLY A 10 -8.91 24.86 29.57
N LEU A 11 -7.60 25.01 29.40
CA LEU A 11 -7.07 25.67 28.21
C LEU A 11 -5.79 24.94 27.83
N LEU A 12 -5.93 23.71 27.35
CA LEU A 12 -4.95 23.19 26.41
C LEU A 12 -5.06 24.09 25.18
N LEU A 13 -4.24 25.14 25.15
CA LEU A 13 -3.66 25.63 23.92
C LEU A 13 -2.88 24.45 23.33
N ALA A 14 -3.60 23.53 22.69
CA ALA A 14 -3.04 22.64 21.71
C ALA A 14 -2.60 23.56 20.57
N THR A 15 -1.35 23.98 20.63
CA THR A 15 -0.60 24.33 19.44
C THR A 15 -0.85 23.20 18.45
N LYS A 16 -1.67 23.45 17.42
CA LYS A 16 -1.57 22.72 16.17
C LYS A 16 -0.16 22.97 15.66
N ALA A 17 0.79 22.16 16.13
CA ALA A 17 1.91 21.79 15.29
C ALA A 17 1.26 21.35 13.97
N ASN A 18 1.67 21.94 12.86
CA ASN A 18 1.17 21.57 11.53
C ASN A 18 1.15 20.04 11.47
N ALA A 19 -0.06 19.46 11.48
CA ALA A 19 -0.17 18.01 11.39
C ALA A 19 0.48 17.64 10.06
N ILE A 20 1.50 16.80 10.17
CA ILE A 20 2.20 16.29 9.02
C ILE A 20 1.26 15.24 8.42
N GLU A 21 0.73 15.53 7.22
CA GLU A 21 -0.35 14.78 6.57
C GLU A 21 0.08 14.30 5.19
N LEU A 22 -0.23 13.04 4.86
CA LEU A 22 -0.23 12.50 3.50
C LEU A 22 -1.42 13.08 2.73
N TYR A 23 -1.23 13.42 1.45
CA TYR A 23 -2.26 14.02 0.62
C TYR A 23 -2.02 13.71 -0.86
N ILE A 24 -3.09 13.69 -1.67
CA ILE A 24 -2.97 13.48 -3.11
C ILE A 24 -2.20 14.63 -3.75
N ASN A 25 -1.01 14.34 -4.29
CA ASN A 25 -0.17 15.34 -4.90
C ASN A 25 -0.56 15.58 -6.37
N HIS A 26 -1.02 16.79 -6.68
CA HIS A 26 -1.33 17.19 -8.05
C HIS A 26 -0.23 18.03 -8.70
N ASN A 27 0.91 18.20 -8.01
CA ASN A 27 2.04 18.96 -8.52
C ASN A 27 3.06 18.05 -9.22
N LEU A 28 3.96 18.66 -10.00
CA LEU A 28 5.09 17.94 -10.62
C LEU A 28 6.22 17.62 -9.65
N GLU A 29 6.26 18.28 -8.49
CA GLU A 29 7.29 18.08 -7.48
C GLU A 29 6.82 17.02 -6.49
N HIS A 30 7.63 15.97 -6.31
CA HIS A 30 7.37 14.94 -5.33
C HIS A 30 7.54 15.44 -3.90
N TYR A 31 6.66 14.96 -3.02
CA TYR A 31 6.68 15.25 -1.60
C TYR A 31 7.24 14.07 -0.81
N SER A 32 7.91 14.35 0.30
CA SER A 32 8.33 13.32 1.24
C SER A 32 8.16 13.81 2.66
N VAL A 33 7.95 12.86 3.56
CA VAL A 33 7.51 13.16 4.91
C VAL A 33 7.98 12.14 5.92
N GLU A 34 8.51 12.63 7.04
CA GLU A 34 8.90 11.79 8.17
C GLU A 34 7.66 11.50 9.02
N LEU A 35 7.20 10.25 8.97
CA LEU A 35 5.96 9.79 9.59
C LEU A 35 6.09 8.29 9.85
N SER A 36 5.58 7.79 10.97
CA SER A 36 5.70 6.37 11.24
C SER A 36 4.88 5.53 10.25
N ARG A 37 5.23 4.25 10.07
CA ARG A 37 4.44 3.33 9.24
C ARG A 37 2.97 3.29 9.69
N GLU A 38 2.74 3.12 10.99
CA GLU A 38 1.38 3.04 11.56
C GLU A 38 0.57 4.31 11.28
N GLN A 39 1.18 5.49 11.46
CA GLN A 39 0.49 6.76 11.21
C GLN A 39 0.22 6.98 9.72
N GLY A 40 1.19 6.65 8.86
CA GLY A 40 1.02 6.78 7.41
C GLY A 40 0.01 5.79 6.85
N GLU A 41 -0.07 4.57 7.38
CA GLU A 41 -1.08 3.58 6.99
C GLU A 41 -2.50 4.03 7.34
N VAL A 42 -2.70 4.68 8.49
CA VAL A 42 -3.99 5.30 8.82
C VAL A 42 -4.31 6.42 7.84
N GLN A 43 -3.37 7.34 7.59
CA GLN A 43 -3.61 8.48 6.71
C GLN A 43 -3.84 8.06 5.24
N ILE A 44 -3.09 7.08 4.72
CA ILE A 44 -3.26 6.60 3.34
C ILE A 44 -4.56 5.80 3.17
N ASN A 45 -5.03 5.13 4.23
CA ASN A 45 -6.35 4.49 4.25
C ASN A 45 -7.48 5.54 4.25
N ASP A 46 -7.33 6.62 5.01
CA ASP A 46 -8.28 7.75 5.01
C ASP A 46 -8.36 8.41 3.62
N LEU A 47 -7.25 8.44 2.86
CA LEU A 47 -7.25 8.92 1.47
C LEU A 47 -8.19 8.08 0.59
N CYS A 48 -8.29 6.76 0.79
CA CYS A 48 -9.22 5.91 0.02
C CYS A 48 -10.69 6.35 0.13
N PHE A 49 -11.07 7.07 1.19
CA PHE A 49 -12.43 7.57 1.39
C PHE A 49 -12.64 9.00 0.91
N THR A 50 -11.56 9.75 0.72
CA THR A 50 -11.61 11.21 0.53
C THR A 50 -11.15 11.66 -0.87
N THR A 51 -10.50 10.77 -1.62
CA THR A 51 -10.14 10.98 -3.02
C THR A 51 -10.87 10.01 -3.96
N ASP A 52 -11.00 10.41 -5.21
CA ASP A 52 -11.43 9.60 -6.36
C ASP A 52 -10.27 9.25 -7.31
N SER A 53 -9.06 9.70 -7.00
CA SER A 53 -7.83 9.45 -7.75
C SER A 53 -7.00 8.32 -7.12
N GLU A 54 -6.52 7.39 -7.93
CA GLU A 54 -5.48 6.46 -7.49
C GLU A 54 -4.14 7.21 -7.31
N GLU A 55 -3.32 6.76 -6.35
CA GLU A 55 -1.99 7.29 -6.06
C GLU A 55 -1.10 6.17 -5.54
N SER A 56 0.22 6.36 -5.62
CA SER A 56 1.21 5.49 -5.04
C SER A 56 2.17 6.24 -4.11
N TRP A 57 2.67 5.50 -3.12
CA TRP A 57 3.63 5.97 -2.13
C TRP A 57 4.68 4.90 -1.85
N ILE A 58 5.89 5.31 -1.49
CA ILE A 58 6.94 4.44 -1.00
C ILE A 58 7.25 4.79 0.45
N PHE A 59 7.02 3.85 1.36
CA PHE A 59 7.58 3.91 2.70
C PHE A 59 9.00 3.34 2.70
N VAL A 60 9.90 4.01 3.40
CA VAL A 60 11.27 3.56 3.62
C VAL A 60 11.58 3.60 5.11
N LYS A 61 12.02 2.46 5.64
CA LYS A 61 12.69 2.38 6.94
C LYS A 61 14.19 2.33 6.71
N TYR A 62 14.89 3.30 7.28
CA TYR A 62 16.35 3.34 7.26
C TYR A 62 16.95 2.52 8.40
N THR A 63 18.20 2.11 8.24
CA THR A 63 18.99 1.35 9.24
C THR A 63 19.25 2.14 10.53
N ASP A 64 19.02 3.45 10.52
CA ASP A 64 19.05 4.33 11.69
C ASP A 64 17.65 4.52 12.33
N GLU A 65 16.68 3.67 11.97
CA GLU A 65 15.29 3.67 12.43
C GLU A 65 14.45 4.88 11.98
N ARG A 66 14.97 5.75 11.11
CA ARG A 66 14.14 6.80 10.50
C ARG A 66 13.14 6.20 9.52
N GLU A 67 11.92 6.73 9.56
CA GLU A 67 10.80 6.30 8.73
C GLU A 67 10.32 7.46 7.85
N ILE A 68 10.36 7.28 6.53
CA ILE A 68 10.02 8.33 5.57
C ILE A 68 9.07 7.76 4.52
N TRP A 69 8.02 8.51 4.23
CA TRP A 69 7.12 8.29 3.11
C TRP A 69 7.50 9.19 1.95
N TYR A 70 7.53 8.64 0.75
CA TYR A 70 7.80 9.33 -0.51
C TYR A 70 6.58 9.19 -1.40
N GLU A 71 6.03 10.30 -1.85
CA GLU A 71 5.03 10.27 -2.92
C GLU A 71 5.73 9.87 -4.21
N ASP A 72 5.19 8.89 -4.93
CA ASP A 72 5.81 8.37 -6.15
C ASP A 72 4.87 8.30 -7.35
N GLY A 73 3.70 8.94 -7.32
CA GLY A 73 2.89 9.22 -8.50
C GLY A 73 1.38 9.13 -8.27
N GLY A 74 0.60 9.83 -9.10
CA GLY A 74 -0.88 9.81 -9.03
C GLY A 74 -1.59 9.92 -10.38
N GLU A 75 -2.87 9.57 -10.38
CA GLU A 75 -3.76 9.60 -11.55
C GLU A 75 -4.25 11.03 -11.91
N ALA A 76 -3.35 11.99 -12.12
CA ALA A 76 -3.74 13.31 -12.60
C ALA A 76 -3.97 13.31 -14.13
N GLY A 77 -5.16 12.87 -14.56
CA GLY A 77 -5.64 13.01 -15.96
C GLY A 77 -5.08 11.99 -16.97
N ARG A 78 -4.34 10.98 -16.51
CA ARG A 78 -4.02 9.75 -17.26
C ARG A 78 -4.90 8.67 -16.68
N GLY A 79 -5.59 7.85 -17.46
CA GLY A 79 -6.54 6.84 -16.91
C GLY A 79 -5.90 5.68 -16.11
N TYR A 80 -4.74 5.88 -15.48
CA TYR A 80 -3.97 4.95 -14.66
C TYR A 80 -2.84 5.68 -13.89
N VAL A 81 -2.46 5.19 -12.69
CA VAL A 81 -1.25 5.64 -11.96
C VAL A 81 0.00 5.19 -12.69
N MET A 82 0.97 6.09 -12.83
CA MET A 82 2.28 5.75 -13.38
C MET A 82 3.36 6.20 -12.40
N PRO A 83 3.87 5.28 -11.56
CA PRO A 83 4.88 5.64 -10.58
C PRO A 83 6.13 6.25 -11.24
N ASP A 84 6.67 7.31 -10.65
CA ASP A 84 7.92 7.93 -11.10
C ASP A 84 9.10 7.07 -10.65
N LYS A 85 9.69 6.38 -11.62
CA LYS A 85 10.88 5.54 -11.44
C LYS A 85 12.04 6.28 -10.76
N ASN A 86 12.14 7.59 -10.94
CA ASN A 86 13.21 8.39 -10.35
C ASN A 86 13.15 8.40 -8.81
N VAL A 87 11.96 8.26 -8.21
CA VAL A 87 11.80 8.23 -6.75
C VAL A 87 12.44 6.97 -6.18
N LEU A 88 12.07 5.79 -6.71
CA LEU A 88 12.67 4.52 -6.32
C LEU A 88 14.17 4.48 -6.60
N GLU A 89 14.63 4.94 -7.78
CA GLU A 89 16.05 5.00 -8.12
C GLU A 89 16.85 5.86 -7.13
N THR A 90 16.28 6.98 -6.67
CA THR A 90 16.91 7.86 -5.68
C THR A 90 17.02 7.19 -4.31
N ILE A 91 16.01 6.42 -3.91
CA ILE A 91 16.04 5.63 -2.67
C ILE A 91 17.11 4.54 -2.78
N LEU A 92 17.12 3.78 -3.88
CA LEU A 92 18.06 2.67 -4.11
C LEU A 92 19.51 3.13 -4.29
N ALA A 93 19.76 4.37 -4.73
CA ALA A 93 21.11 4.95 -4.72
C ALA A 93 21.72 4.99 -3.30
N LYS A 94 20.89 4.92 -2.25
CA LYS A 94 21.27 4.84 -0.84
C LYS A 94 20.97 3.48 -0.21
N GLN A 95 20.86 2.42 -1.01
CA GLN A 95 20.50 1.05 -0.56
C GLN A 95 21.21 0.56 0.71
N LYS A 96 22.46 0.97 0.98
CA LYS A 96 23.21 0.57 2.19
C LYS A 96 22.66 1.17 3.48
N GLU A 97 21.86 2.22 3.37
CA GLU A 97 21.23 2.90 4.50
C GLU A 97 19.78 2.42 4.70
N VAL A 98 19.22 1.66 3.75
CA VAL A 98 17.82 1.23 3.75
C VAL A 98 17.70 -0.17 4.34
N ALA A 99 16.75 -0.35 5.26
CA ALA A 99 16.43 -1.64 5.87
C ALA A 99 15.15 -2.26 5.28
N GLU A 100 14.13 -1.44 5.05
CA GLU A 100 12.84 -1.89 4.53
C GLU A 100 12.30 -0.90 3.49
N ILE A 101 11.64 -1.42 2.47
CA ILE A 101 10.85 -0.66 1.49
C ILE A 101 9.47 -1.28 1.40
N SER A 102 8.44 -0.46 1.48
CA SER A 102 7.07 -0.86 1.15
C SER A 102 6.52 0.07 0.10
N HIS A 103 6.07 -0.49 -1.01
CA HIS A 103 5.31 0.27 -2.00
C HIS A 103 3.82 0.18 -1.67
N TYR A 104 3.11 1.30 -1.76
CA TYR A 104 1.68 1.42 -1.50
C TYR A 104 0.99 1.92 -2.76
N HIS A 105 -0.08 1.25 -3.18
CA HIS A 105 -0.97 1.69 -4.25
C HIS A 105 -2.39 1.83 -3.71
N ILE A 106 -2.97 3.01 -3.88
CA ILE A 106 -4.28 3.38 -3.32
C ILE A 106 -5.38 3.08 -4.32
N HIS A 107 -6.38 2.30 -3.89
CA HIS A 107 -7.63 2.05 -4.62
C HIS A 107 -8.78 2.79 -3.92
N PRO A 108 -9.14 4.01 -4.35
CA PRO A 108 -10.18 4.79 -3.70
C PRO A 108 -11.59 4.19 -3.87
N ALA A 109 -12.47 4.47 -2.91
CA ALA A 109 -13.89 4.23 -3.03
C ALA A 109 -14.48 5.17 -4.09
N LYS A 110 -14.84 4.66 -5.27
CA LYS A 110 -15.51 5.49 -6.27
C LYS A 110 -16.92 5.86 -5.78
N PRO A 111 -17.29 7.16 -5.65
CA PRO A 111 -18.55 7.59 -5.04
C PRO A 111 -19.82 7.02 -5.71
N SER A 112 -19.72 6.59 -6.96
CA SER A 112 -20.83 6.08 -7.77
C SER A 112 -20.90 4.55 -7.85
N VAL A 113 -19.94 3.83 -7.27
CA VAL A 113 -19.90 2.36 -7.35
C VAL A 113 -19.79 1.80 -5.93
N MET A 114 -20.93 1.73 -5.25
CA MET A 114 -21.05 0.83 -4.11
C MET A 114 -20.74 -0.58 -4.60
N ALA A 115 -19.79 -1.23 -3.91
CA ALA A 115 -19.50 -2.64 -4.06
C ALA A 115 -18.79 -3.04 -5.37
N THR A 116 -17.68 -2.39 -5.71
CA THR A 116 -16.68 -3.04 -6.58
C THR A 116 -15.65 -3.72 -5.68
N PRO A 117 -15.22 -4.95 -5.99
CA PRO A 117 -14.11 -5.56 -5.27
C PRO A 117 -12.86 -4.67 -5.40
N HIS A 118 -12.29 -4.28 -4.28
CA HIS A 118 -11.02 -3.55 -4.22
C HIS A 118 -9.85 -4.51 -4.02
N HIS A 119 -9.89 -5.70 -4.64
CA HIS A 119 -8.74 -6.60 -4.56
C HIS A 119 -7.64 -6.09 -5.51
N PRO A 120 -6.36 -6.44 -5.25
CA PRO A 120 -5.29 -6.19 -6.19
C PRO A 120 -5.65 -6.65 -7.60
N SER A 121 -5.43 -5.78 -8.57
CA SER A 121 -5.53 -6.07 -9.99
C SER A 121 -4.34 -6.93 -10.45
N ILE A 122 -4.46 -7.53 -11.64
CA ILE A 122 -3.31 -8.23 -12.25
C ILE A 122 -2.16 -7.25 -12.51
N ASP A 123 -2.48 -6.00 -12.87
CA ASP A 123 -1.47 -4.97 -13.14
C ASP A 123 -0.74 -4.59 -11.85
N ASP A 124 -1.44 -4.48 -10.71
CA ASP A 124 -0.83 -4.23 -9.40
C ASP A 124 0.22 -5.30 -9.10
N SER A 125 -0.12 -6.57 -9.34
CA SER A 125 0.82 -7.69 -9.15
C SER A 125 2.02 -7.66 -10.10
N TYR A 126 1.83 -7.23 -11.35
CA TYR A 126 2.94 -7.04 -12.28
C TYR A 126 3.90 -5.95 -11.81
N TYR A 127 3.36 -4.81 -11.37
CA TYR A 127 4.15 -3.71 -10.84
C TYR A 127 4.86 -4.11 -9.55
N ALA A 128 4.19 -4.80 -8.63
CA ALA A 128 4.77 -5.31 -7.40
C ALA A 128 6.01 -6.19 -7.67
N ILE A 129 5.91 -7.15 -8.60
CA ILE A 129 7.04 -8.02 -8.98
C ILE A 129 8.19 -7.22 -9.61
N GLN A 130 7.87 -6.19 -10.40
CA GLN A 130 8.88 -5.33 -11.02
C GLN A 130 9.62 -4.51 -9.96
N ILE A 131 8.91 -3.88 -9.02
CA ILE A 131 9.53 -3.11 -7.94
C ILE A 131 10.36 -4.05 -7.05
N ALA A 132 9.81 -5.19 -6.64
CA ALA A 132 10.52 -6.19 -5.85
C ALA A 132 11.84 -6.62 -6.52
N THR A 133 11.79 -6.87 -7.83
CA THR A 133 12.98 -7.20 -8.62
C THR A 133 14.03 -6.09 -8.53
N ASN A 134 13.64 -4.83 -8.76
CA ASN A 134 14.57 -3.71 -8.73
C ASN A 134 15.20 -3.53 -7.33
N VAL A 135 14.41 -3.68 -6.28
CA VAL A 135 14.87 -3.57 -4.89
C VAL A 135 15.88 -4.67 -4.56
N LEU A 136 15.56 -5.93 -4.85
CA LEU A 136 16.44 -7.06 -4.54
C LEU A 136 17.69 -7.14 -5.43
N GLU A 137 17.61 -6.70 -6.68
CA GLU A 137 18.78 -6.56 -7.56
C GLU A 137 19.73 -5.46 -7.05
N ALA A 138 19.18 -4.39 -6.48
CA ALA A 138 19.95 -3.34 -5.83
C ALA A 138 20.60 -3.84 -4.53
N SER A 139 19.81 -4.41 -3.62
CA SER A 139 20.31 -5.05 -2.40
C SER A 139 19.37 -6.16 -1.92
N PRO A 140 19.84 -7.42 -1.85
CA PRO A 140 19.03 -8.54 -1.39
C PRO A 140 18.74 -8.50 0.13
N ASP A 141 19.42 -7.62 0.88
CA ASP A 141 19.21 -7.48 2.33
C ASP A 141 18.05 -6.54 2.68
N ILE A 142 17.49 -5.82 1.69
CA ILE A 142 16.33 -4.94 1.89
C ILE A 142 15.06 -5.79 1.95
N VAL A 143 14.32 -5.68 3.05
CA VAL A 143 12.98 -6.29 3.14
C VAL A 143 12.02 -5.50 2.25
N PHE A 144 11.31 -6.19 1.36
CA PHE A 144 10.35 -5.59 0.45
C PHE A 144 8.95 -6.20 0.59
N ASP A 145 7.93 -5.34 0.63
CA ASP A 145 6.54 -5.72 0.41
C ASP A 145 5.83 -4.69 -0.50
N ASP A 146 4.79 -5.17 -1.19
CA ASP A 146 3.87 -4.34 -1.96
C ASP A 146 2.49 -4.33 -1.30
N ARG A 147 1.84 -3.18 -1.28
CA ARG A 147 0.63 -2.94 -0.50
C ARG A 147 -0.44 -2.29 -1.34
N VAL A 148 -1.56 -2.98 -1.53
CA VAL A 148 -2.75 -2.37 -2.13
C VAL A 148 -3.67 -1.90 -1.02
N VAL A 149 -3.85 -0.59 -0.93
CA VAL A 149 -4.65 0.08 0.11
C VAL A 149 -6.06 0.27 -0.41
N THR A 150 -7.03 -0.15 0.38
CA THR A 150 -8.45 -0.05 0.06
C THR A 150 -9.19 0.60 1.22
N PRO A 151 -10.43 1.07 1.05
CA PRO A 151 -11.24 1.58 2.16
C PRO A 151 -11.38 0.60 3.34
N TYR A 152 -11.27 -0.71 3.10
CA TYR A 152 -11.60 -1.72 4.12
C TYR A 152 -10.38 -2.35 4.78
N GLY A 153 -9.18 -2.09 4.24
CA GLY A 153 -7.95 -2.71 4.68
C GLY A 153 -6.84 -2.67 3.63
N ILE A 154 -5.73 -3.30 3.95
CA ILE A 154 -4.51 -3.33 3.14
C ILE A 154 -4.18 -4.77 2.78
N TYR A 155 -4.03 -5.04 1.48
CA TYR A 155 -3.42 -6.29 1.02
C TYR A 155 -1.91 -6.15 1.00
N VAL A 156 -1.20 -6.96 1.77
CA VAL A 156 0.27 -6.98 1.81
C VAL A 156 0.77 -8.20 1.03
N GLN A 157 1.54 -7.95 -0.02
CA GLN A 157 2.17 -8.95 -0.87
C GLN A 157 3.68 -8.96 -0.59
N SER A 158 4.17 -10.10 -0.09
CA SER A 158 5.61 -10.34 0.11
C SER A 158 6.08 -11.47 -0.80
N PHE A 159 7.29 -11.33 -1.35
CA PHE A 159 7.87 -12.27 -2.29
C PHE A 159 9.04 -13.01 -1.64
N ALA A 160 9.15 -14.32 -1.87
CA ALA A 160 10.34 -15.05 -1.47
C ALA A 160 11.52 -14.67 -2.37
N ASP A 161 12.72 -14.47 -1.81
CA ASP A 161 13.93 -14.12 -2.56
C ASP A 161 14.22 -15.11 -3.69
N GLU A 162 14.07 -16.40 -3.40
CA GLU A 162 14.22 -17.50 -4.37
C GLU A 162 13.20 -17.39 -5.52
N GLY A 163 12.03 -16.82 -5.22
CA GLY A 163 10.94 -16.56 -6.13
C GLY A 163 11.27 -15.53 -7.23
N LEU A 164 12.20 -14.61 -6.96
CA LEU A 164 12.52 -13.51 -7.88
C LEU A 164 13.84 -13.72 -8.66
N ALA A 165 14.60 -14.76 -8.32
CA ALA A 165 15.96 -14.99 -8.85
C ALA A 165 16.05 -15.26 -10.36
N THR A 166 14.99 -15.75 -11.02
CA THR A 166 15.03 -16.06 -12.46
C THR A 166 13.83 -15.51 -13.23
N HIS A 167 13.98 -15.31 -14.54
CA HIS A 167 12.86 -14.94 -15.41
C HIS A 167 11.74 -15.99 -15.39
N GLU A 168 12.09 -17.28 -15.27
CA GLU A 168 11.13 -18.36 -15.16
C GLU A 168 10.33 -18.28 -13.85
N THR A 169 11.01 -18.05 -12.72
CA THR A 169 10.35 -17.94 -11.41
C THR A 169 9.49 -16.67 -11.31
N ARG A 170 9.94 -15.54 -11.87
CA ARG A 170 9.12 -14.32 -12.02
C ARG A 170 7.85 -14.59 -12.83
N THR A 171 7.96 -15.35 -13.92
CA THR A 171 6.79 -15.77 -14.72
C THR A 171 5.87 -16.71 -13.94
N LYS A 172 6.42 -17.59 -13.09
CA LYS A 172 5.62 -18.46 -12.22
C LYS A 172 4.86 -17.67 -11.17
N ILE A 173 5.50 -16.73 -10.45
CA ILE A 173 4.81 -15.85 -9.49
C ILE A 173 3.69 -15.09 -10.18
N ARG A 174 4.02 -14.51 -11.33
CA ARG A 174 3.06 -13.81 -12.17
C ARG A 174 1.82 -14.66 -12.48
N ASN A 175 2.02 -15.92 -12.86
CA ASN A 175 0.93 -16.84 -13.14
C ASN A 175 0.18 -17.23 -11.86
N ILE A 176 0.85 -17.44 -10.72
CA ILE A 176 0.20 -17.74 -9.44
C ILE A 176 -0.78 -16.63 -9.05
N VAL A 177 -0.40 -15.37 -9.23
CA VAL A 177 -1.26 -14.24 -8.85
C VAL A 177 -2.35 -13.99 -9.89
N SER A 178 -2.01 -14.11 -11.19
CA SER A 178 -2.95 -13.80 -12.26
C SER A 178 -3.92 -14.95 -12.61
N GLU A 179 -3.54 -16.22 -12.47
CA GLU A 179 -4.38 -17.36 -12.86
C GLU A 179 -5.72 -17.44 -12.12
N PRO A 180 -5.79 -17.21 -10.79
CA PRO A 180 -7.08 -17.16 -10.09
C PRO A 180 -7.98 -16.04 -10.62
N VAL A 181 -7.40 -14.88 -10.94
CA VAL A 181 -8.13 -13.72 -11.50
C VAL A 181 -8.57 -13.99 -12.94
N ILE A 182 -7.70 -14.55 -13.77
CA ILE A 182 -7.99 -14.94 -15.16
C ILE A 182 -9.09 -15.99 -15.20
N LYS A 183 -8.99 -17.04 -14.37
CA LYS A 183 -9.98 -18.11 -14.29
C LYS A 183 -11.35 -17.60 -13.82
N ALA A 184 -11.37 -16.63 -12.91
CA ALA A 184 -12.59 -15.94 -12.48
C ALA A 184 -13.28 -15.23 -13.65
N VAL A 185 -12.51 -14.51 -14.47
CA VAL A 185 -12.99 -13.83 -15.68
C VAL A 185 -13.50 -14.82 -16.72
N GLU A 186 -12.71 -15.84 -17.06
CA GLU A 186 -13.03 -16.80 -18.12
C GLU A 186 -14.27 -17.65 -17.83
N THR A 187 -14.50 -17.99 -16.57
CA THR A 187 -15.62 -18.86 -16.18
C THR A 187 -16.92 -18.07 -15.94
N GLY A 188 -16.89 -16.73 -15.97
CA GLY A 188 -18.00 -15.87 -15.55
C GLY A 188 -18.44 -16.11 -14.10
N ASN A 189 -17.68 -16.92 -13.37
CA ASN A 189 -17.91 -17.35 -12.03
C ASN A 189 -16.79 -16.69 -11.24
N PHE A 190 -16.96 -15.40 -10.97
CA PHE A 190 -15.97 -14.63 -10.26
C PHE A 190 -16.09 -14.94 -8.77
N PRO A 191 -15.20 -15.75 -8.16
CA PRO A 191 -15.06 -15.74 -6.70
C PRO A 191 -14.57 -14.38 -6.19
N PHE A 192 -14.29 -13.40 -7.04
CA PHE A 192 -13.72 -12.12 -6.66
C PHE A 192 -14.57 -10.92 -7.08
N ASP A 193 -15.69 -11.10 -7.79
CA ASP A 193 -16.67 -10.05 -8.17
C ASP A 193 -17.79 -9.99 -7.12
N PHE A 194 -17.37 -10.04 -5.86
CA PHE A 194 -18.26 -9.96 -4.73
C PHE A 194 -18.69 -8.50 -4.54
N LYS A 195 -20.00 -8.30 -4.48
CA LYS A 195 -20.61 -6.99 -4.23
C LYS A 195 -21.43 -7.02 -2.96
N SER A 196 -20.99 -6.28 -1.95
CA SER A 196 -21.78 -6.03 -0.74
C SER A 196 -21.49 -4.64 -0.18
N ASP A 197 -22.46 -4.13 0.55
CA ASP A 197 -22.40 -2.96 1.43
C ASP A 197 -22.08 -3.35 2.89
N ASP A 198 -22.04 -4.64 3.20
CA ASP A 198 -21.66 -5.17 4.52
C ASP A 198 -20.14 -5.32 4.62
N VAL A 199 -19.52 -4.41 5.37
CA VAL A 199 -18.08 -4.37 5.64
C VAL A 199 -17.56 -5.71 6.18
N SER A 200 -18.33 -6.43 6.99
CA SER A 200 -17.89 -7.71 7.55
C SER A 200 -17.76 -8.78 6.48
N VAL A 201 -18.65 -8.78 5.49
CA VAL A 201 -18.59 -9.72 4.37
C VAL A 201 -17.47 -9.31 3.41
N ILE A 202 -17.29 -8.02 3.13
CA ILE A 202 -16.17 -7.53 2.32
C ILE A 202 -14.82 -7.98 2.91
N ARG A 203 -14.61 -7.79 4.21
CA ARG A 203 -13.38 -8.20 4.91
C ARG A 203 -13.19 -9.71 4.88
N SER A 204 -14.25 -10.50 5.09
CA SER A 204 -14.20 -11.95 4.98
C SER A 204 -13.75 -12.41 3.57
N GLU A 205 -14.29 -11.78 2.52
CA GLU A 205 -13.88 -12.07 1.15
C GLU A 205 -12.46 -11.60 0.84
N ALA A 206 -12.00 -10.50 1.42
CA ALA A 206 -10.62 -10.04 1.31
C ALA A 206 -9.62 -11.03 1.92
N HIS A 207 -9.91 -11.56 3.11
CA HIS A 207 -9.12 -12.64 3.73
C HIS A 207 -9.13 -13.91 2.86
N ARG A 208 -10.28 -14.27 2.29
CA ARG A 208 -10.39 -15.43 1.39
C ARG A 208 -9.57 -15.23 0.12
N TYR A 209 -9.57 -14.04 -0.47
CA TYR A 209 -8.71 -13.69 -1.59
C TYR A 209 -7.24 -13.89 -1.22
N ALA A 210 -6.79 -13.27 -0.13
CA ALA A 210 -5.39 -13.35 0.31
C ALA A 210 -4.93 -14.81 0.51
N ALA A 211 -5.80 -15.65 1.10
CA ALA A 211 -5.52 -17.08 1.28
C ALA A 211 -5.45 -17.88 -0.02
N VAL A 212 -6.25 -17.54 -1.04
CA VAL A 212 -6.26 -18.24 -2.35
C VAL A 212 -5.04 -17.88 -3.19
N ILE A 213 -4.60 -16.62 -3.14
CA ILE A 213 -3.44 -16.14 -3.92
C ILE A 213 -2.12 -16.54 -3.27
N SER A 214 -2.08 -16.67 -1.94
CA SER A 214 -0.89 -17.10 -1.22
C SER A 214 -0.41 -18.49 -1.66
N GLY A 215 0.90 -18.62 -1.84
CA GLY A 215 1.56 -19.85 -2.23
C GLY A 215 3.02 -19.88 -1.78
N GLU A 216 3.82 -20.79 -2.35
CA GLU A 216 5.22 -21.00 -1.97
C GLU A 216 6.10 -19.76 -2.20
N ASN A 217 5.85 -19.01 -3.27
CA ASN A 217 6.73 -17.92 -3.71
C ASN A 217 6.17 -16.50 -3.43
N VAL A 218 4.90 -16.41 -3.05
CA VAL A 218 4.22 -15.16 -2.75
C VAL A 218 3.30 -15.38 -1.56
N THR A 219 3.39 -14.53 -0.55
CA THR A 219 2.44 -14.51 0.56
C THR A 219 1.62 -13.25 0.45
N VAL A 220 0.31 -13.40 0.48
CA VAL A 220 -0.65 -12.29 0.50
C VAL A 220 -1.39 -12.34 1.83
N THR A 221 -1.38 -11.23 2.56
CA THR A 221 -2.17 -11.07 3.80
C THR A 221 -3.10 -9.88 3.66
N PHE A 222 -4.21 -9.89 4.40
CA PHE A 222 -5.12 -8.75 4.48
C PHE A 222 -5.14 -8.21 5.90
N ILE A 223 -4.84 -6.92 6.05
CA ILE A 223 -4.85 -6.20 7.32
C ILE A 223 -6.11 -5.33 7.35
N GLU A 224 -6.98 -5.56 8.33
CA GLU A 224 -8.16 -4.73 8.53
C GLU A 224 -7.76 -3.39 9.15
N MET A 225 -8.25 -2.30 8.54
CA MET A 225 -8.11 -0.95 9.09
C MET A 225 -9.40 -0.57 9.84
N ASN A 226 -9.26 0.17 10.94
CA ASN A 226 -10.36 0.53 11.84
C ASN A 226 -11.08 1.80 11.43
#